data_AF-A0A1Y4BU19-F1
#
_entry.id   AF-A0A1Y4BU19-F1
#
_cell.length_a   1.000
_cell.length_b   1.000
_cell.length_c   1.000
_cell.angle_alpha   90.00
_cell.angle_beta   90.00
_cell.angle_gamma   90.00
#
_symmetry.space_group_name_H-M   'P 1'
#
loop_
_entity.id
_entity.type
_entity.pdbx_description
1 polymer ?
#
loop_
_entity_poly.entity_id
_entity_poly.type
_entity_poly.pdbx_seq_one_letter_code
_entity_poly.pdbx_strand_id
1 'polypeptide(L)'
;MGRNHPVCQSGSDGAAPGSSVEIFSAYPDLLTPAHISELTGFTVEYVRKLCREHKIPAVQVGGRQWFVPKPRFVEYVMGGGA
;
A
#
# COMPACT_ATOMS: atom_id res chain seq x y z
N MET A 1 7.04 -10.31 -26.63
CA MET A 1 7.73 -9.41 -25.67
C MET A 1 7.27 -9.79 -24.28
N GLY A 2 8.07 -10.61 -23.57
CA GLY A 2 7.70 -11.19 -22.28
C GLY A 2 7.67 -10.12 -21.19
N ARG A 3 6.54 -10.01 -20.48
CA ARG A 3 6.43 -9.20 -19.26
C ARG A 3 7.14 -9.94 -18.15
N ASN A 4 8.44 -9.70 -18.04
CA ASN A 4 9.27 -10.12 -16.92
C ASN A 4 8.81 -9.36 -15.66
N HIS A 5 7.90 -9.97 -14.91
CA HIS A 5 7.68 -9.58 -13.52
C HIS A 5 8.92 -10.00 -12.71
N PRO A 6 9.74 -9.09 -12.19
CA PRO A 6 10.64 -9.45 -11.11
C PRO A 6 9.77 -9.71 -9.88
N VAL A 7 9.58 -10.98 -9.55
CA VAL A 7 9.14 -11.39 -8.22
C VAL A 7 10.25 -10.95 -7.25
N CYS A 8 10.08 -9.81 -6.60
CA CYS A 8 10.91 -9.46 -5.46
C CYS A 8 10.50 -10.39 -4.31
N GLN A 9 11.16 -11.53 -4.21
CA GLN A 9 11.21 -12.32 -2.99
C GLN A 9 12.21 -11.66 -2.03
N SER A 10 11.71 -11.26 -0.87
CA SER A 10 12.45 -11.15 0.39
C SER A 10 11.39 -11.46 1.43
N GLY A 11 11.44 -12.58 2.11
CA GLY A 11 12.51 -12.95 3.02
C GLY A 11 11.81 -13.10 4.36
N SER A 12 11.75 -14.33 4.84
CA SER A 12 11.07 -14.76 6.05
C SER A 12 11.58 -14.01 7.28
N ASP A 13 10.69 -13.52 8.13
CA ASP A 13 10.88 -13.61 9.58
C ASP A 13 9.51 -13.63 10.27
N GLY A 14 9.31 -14.67 11.08
CA GLY A 14 8.06 -14.91 11.76
C GLY A 14 7.94 -14.03 13.00
N ALA A 15 6.86 -13.26 13.09
CA ALA A 15 6.42 -12.67 14.34
C ALA A 15 4.91 -12.43 14.29
N ALA A 16 4.17 -13.33 14.95
CA ALA A 16 2.80 -13.20 15.48
C ALA A 16 1.69 -12.60 14.58
N PRO A 17 0.52 -13.25 14.44
CA PRO A 17 -0.68 -12.59 13.93
C PRO A 17 -1.22 -11.62 14.99
N GLY A 18 -0.49 -10.53 15.23
CA GLY A 18 -1.05 -9.34 15.85
C GLY A 18 -2.10 -8.79 14.89
N SER A 19 -3.31 -8.59 15.39
CA SER A 19 -4.44 -7.98 14.70
C SER A 19 -3.98 -6.98 13.64
N SER A 20 -4.53 -7.03 12.42
CA SER A 20 -4.21 -6.11 11.32
C SER A 20 -4.20 -4.64 11.76
N VAL A 21 -4.96 -4.29 12.80
CA VAL A 21 -5.02 -2.98 13.47
C VAL A 21 -3.67 -2.53 14.08
N GLU A 22 -2.90 -3.43 14.68
CA GLU A 22 -1.61 -3.14 15.33
C GLU A 22 -0.55 -2.75 14.27
N ILE A 23 -0.54 -3.44 13.13
CA ILE A 23 0.39 -3.20 12.01
C ILE A 23 0.22 -1.78 11.47
N PHE A 24 -1.02 -1.31 11.30
CA PHE A 24 -1.26 0.06 10.82
C PHE A 24 -0.88 1.12 11.86
N SER A 25 -0.83 0.80 13.16
CA SER A 25 -0.51 1.75 14.23
C SER A 25 0.96 2.18 14.23
N ALA A 26 1.86 1.40 13.64
CA ALA A 26 3.27 1.75 13.45
C ALA A 26 3.50 2.78 12.33
N TYR A 27 2.49 3.05 11.49
CA TYR A 27 2.59 3.96 10.36
C TYR A 27 1.88 5.30 10.61
N PRO A 28 2.37 6.39 9.99
CA PRO A 28 1.70 7.69 10.05
C PRO A 28 0.31 7.67 9.41
N ASP A 29 -0.51 8.66 9.73
CA ASP A 29 -1.86 8.82 9.16
C ASP A 29 -1.87 9.02 7.64
N LEU A 30 -0.75 9.49 7.08
CA LEU A 30 -0.52 9.61 5.65
C LEU A 30 0.48 8.54 5.20
N LEU A 31 0.00 7.55 4.47
CA LEU A 31 0.80 6.46 3.92
C LEU A 31 1.42 6.89 2.60
N THR A 32 2.72 6.61 2.45
CA THR A 32 3.40 6.78 1.16
C THR A 32 3.26 5.50 0.33
N PRO A 33 3.56 5.53 -0.98
CA PRO A 33 3.57 4.33 -1.81
C PRO A 33 4.55 3.25 -1.30
N ALA A 34 5.60 3.66 -0.59
CA ALA A 34 6.53 2.74 0.08
C ALA A 34 5.82 2.00 1.23
N HIS A 35 5.12 2.71 2.12
CA HIS A 35 4.38 2.08 3.21
C HIS A 35 3.31 1.11 2.70
N ILE A 36 2.58 1.48 1.63
CA ILE A 36 1.59 0.57 1.04
C ILE A 36 2.25 -0.66 0.43
N SER A 37 3.41 -0.49 -0.22
CA SER A 37 4.18 -1.60 -0.75
C SER A 37 4.54 -2.60 0.36
N GLU A 38 4.96 -2.12 1.53
CA GLU A 38 5.25 -2.97 2.69
C GLU A 38 3.98 -3.63 3.27
N LEU A 39 2.87 -2.89 3.35
CA LEU A 39 1.60 -3.39 3.90
C LEU A 39 0.90 -4.42 3.00
N THR A 40 0.99 -4.27 1.68
CA THR A 40 0.27 -5.11 0.70
C THR A 40 1.15 -6.14 0.01
N GLY A 41 2.48 -5.99 0.12
CA GLY A 41 3.44 -6.76 -0.68
C GLY A 41 3.48 -6.38 -2.17
N PHE A 42 2.75 -5.34 -2.60
CA PHE A 42 2.83 -4.85 -3.97
C PHE A 42 4.10 -4.05 -4.22
N THR A 43 4.54 -3.95 -5.48
CA THR A 43 5.65 -3.07 -5.82
C THR A 43 5.24 -1.60 -5.74
N VAL A 44 6.16 -0.73 -5.33
CA VAL A 44 5.93 0.73 -5.30
C VAL A 44 5.45 1.26 -6.65
N GLU A 45 5.95 0.72 -7.76
CA GLU A 45 5.52 1.10 -9.11
C GLU A 45 4.06 0.69 -9.38
N TYR A 46 3.65 -0.50 -8.94
CA TYR A 46 2.26 -0.93 -9.04
C TYR A 46 1.34 -0.08 -8.14
N VAL A 47 1.75 0.26 -6.92
CA VAL A 47 1.01 1.18 -6.05
C VAL A 47 0.85 2.55 -6.72
N ARG A 48 1.91 3.10 -7.32
CA ARG A 48 1.84 4.38 -8.06
C ARG A 48 0.89 4.28 -9.26
N LYS A 49 0.85 3.13 -9.94
CA LYS A 49 -0.12 2.88 -11.01
C LYS A 49 -1.55 2.90 -10.45
N LEU A 50 -1.82 2.23 -9.33
CA LEU A 50 -3.13 2.24 -8.67
C LEU A 50 -3.55 3.66 -8.23
N CYS A 51 -2.60 4.48 -7.74
CA CYS A 51 -2.86 5.88 -7.45
C CYS A 51 -3.28 6.66 -8.69
N ARG A 52 -2.58 6.46 -9.83
CA ARG A 52 -2.88 7.12 -11.11
C ARG A 52 -4.20 6.66 -11.72
N GLU A 53 -4.57 5.40 -11.50
CA GLU A 53 -5.84 4.83 -11.96
C GLU A 53 -7.01 5.10 -10.99
N HIS A 54 -6.77 5.81 -9.89
CA HIS A 54 -7.77 6.11 -8.85
C HIS A 54 -8.43 4.85 -8.27
N LYS A 55 -7.71 3.71 -8.29
CA LYS A 55 -8.19 2.43 -7.73
C LYS A 55 -8.09 2.37 -6.22
N ILE A 56 -7.20 3.17 -5.65
CA ILE A 56 -7.03 3.38 -4.22
C ILE A 56 -7.20 4.87 -3.89
N PRO A 57 -7.63 5.22 -2.68
CA PRO A 57 -7.87 6.61 -2.28
C PRO A 57 -6.55 7.37 -2.09
N ALA A 58 -5.90 7.76 -3.18
CA ALA A 58 -4.65 8.50 -3.19
C ALA A 58 -4.87 9.99 -3.48
N VAL A 59 -4.14 10.83 -2.76
CA VAL A 59 -4.11 12.28 -2.93
C VAL A 59 -2.70 12.70 -3.34
N GLN A 60 -2.59 13.45 -4.42
CA GLN A 60 -1.31 14.03 -4.83
C GLN A 60 -1.09 15.35 -4.10
N VAL A 61 0.03 15.46 -3.40
CA VAL A 61 0.42 16.69 -2.69
C VAL A 61 1.62 17.30 -3.41
N GLY A 62 1.52 18.59 -3.75
CA GLY A 62 2.59 19.35 -4.40
C GLY A 62 3.00 18.85 -5.78
N GLY A 63 2.15 18.08 -6.48
CA GLY A 63 2.39 17.61 -7.85
C GLY A 63 3.50 16.55 -8.01
N ARG A 64 4.12 16.11 -6.91
CA ARG A 64 5.32 15.24 -6.94
C ARG A 64 5.15 13.96 -6.13
N GLN A 65 4.46 14.02 -5.00
CA GLN A 65 4.30 12.88 -4.09
C GLN A 65 2.83 12.50 -3.96
N TRP A 66 2.61 11.18 -3.93
CA TRP A 66 1.30 10.60 -3.65
C TRP A 66 1.25 10.21 -2.18
N PHE A 67 0.14 10.54 -1.53
CA PHE A 67 -0.15 10.17 -0.16
C PHE A 67 -1.51 9.50 -0.12
N VAL A 68 -1.63 8.46 0.69
CA VAL A 68 -2.87 7.71 0.86
C VAL A 68 -3.28 7.85 2.32
N PRO A 69 -4.44 8.45 2.62
CA PRO A 69 -4.92 8.54 3.98
C PRO A 69 -5.16 7.14 4.55
N LYS A 70 -4.50 6.82 5.66
CA LYS A 70 -4.66 5.58 6.41
C LYS A 70 -6.13 5.18 6.63
N PRO A 71 -7.05 6.05 7.12
CA PRO A 71 -8.44 5.63 7.35
C PRO A 71 -9.13 5.17 6.06
N ARG A 72 -8.92 5.89 4.94
CA ARG A 72 -9.51 5.54 3.64
C ARG A 72 -8.92 4.26 3.08
N PHE A 73 -7.62 4.04 3.29
CA PHE A 73 -6.96 2.82 2.87
C PHE A 73 -7.43 1.61 3.67
N VAL A 74 -7.56 1.75 4.99
CA VAL A 74 -8.10 0.71 5.87
C VAL A 74 -9.53 0.38 5.49
N GLU A 75 -10.38 1.38 5.23
CA GLU A 75 -11.73 1.14 4.71
C GLU A 75 -11.72 0.41 3.36
N TYR A 76 -10.80 0.75 2.46
CA TYR A 76 -10.67 0.05 1.17
C TYR A 76 -10.24 -1.42 1.33
N VAL A 77 -9.30 -1.70 2.24
CA VAL A 77 -8.78 -3.05 2.47
C VAL A 77 -9.74 -3.91 3.29
N MET A 78 -10.37 -3.35 4.32
CA MET A 78 -11.30 -4.06 5.22
C MET A 78 -12.73 -4.09 4.69
N GLY A 79 -13.17 -3.03 4.01
CA GLY A 79 -14.52 -2.86 3.49
C GLY A 79 -14.68 -3.32 2.04
N GLY A 80 -13.94 -4.35 1.63
CA GLY A 80 -13.87 -4.81 0.25
C GLY A 80 -15.24 -4.92 -0.44
N GLY A 81 -15.44 -4.05 -1.44
CA GLY A 81 -16.47 -4.19 -2.48
C GLY A 81 -17.82 -3.53 -2.17
N ALA A 82 -18.09 -2.42 -2.87
CA ALA A 82 -19.40 -2.18 -3.45
C ALA A 82 -19.25 -2.20 -4.97
#